data_AF-A0A973LRT7-F1
#
_entry.id   AF-A0A973LRT7-F1
#
_cell.length_a   1.000
_cell.length_b   1.000
_cell.length_c   1.000
_cell.angle_alpha   90.00
_cell.angle_beta   90.00
_cell.angle_gamma   90.00
#
_symmetry.space_group_name_H-M   'P 1'
#
loop_
_entity.id
_entity.type
_entity.pdbx_description
1 polymer ?
#
loop_
_entity_poly.entity_id
_entity_poly.type
_entity_poly.pdbx_seq_one_letter_code
_entity_poly.pdbx_strand_id
1 'polypeptide(L)'
;MDVDIWAWVGETQQQLSEAGNVGLAMALGDLPAQAYEGRYPQLDVMAPAIAQQAETLELPWLEFYARYWHLMGKIGDRAQGAVAIDDARQLVAFAQREDVRECPATPAAVEAMAITWANTDGPGYATDRLETLGAFLEGMSPERPAFSGLVTQYVAALIDAGKSGEAVTYAESAVERLRTAGRAASWELGAEGARALLAAGRP
;
A
#
# COMPACT_ATOMS: atom_id res chain seq x y z
N MET A 1 -8.76 -5.98 16.87
CA MET A 1 -7.53 -6.75 17.02
C MET A 1 -6.59 -6.25 15.94
N ASP A 2 -5.51 -5.58 16.31
CA ASP A 2 -4.51 -5.11 15.37
C ASP A 2 -3.67 -6.32 14.95
N VAL A 3 -3.62 -6.63 13.66
CA VAL A 3 -2.80 -7.75 13.17
C VAL A 3 -1.48 -7.13 12.73
N ASP A 4 -0.43 -7.44 13.47
CA ASP A 4 0.93 -7.18 13.02
C ASP A 4 1.19 -8.07 11.80
N ILE A 5 1.32 -7.43 10.63
CA ILE A 5 1.54 -8.13 9.36
C ILE A 5 2.80 -8.99 9.41
N TRP A 6 3.82 -8.60 10.17
CA TRP A 6 5.07 -9.36 10.27
C TRP A 6 4.94 -10.56 11.18
N ALA A 7 4.17 -10.43 12.27
CA ALA A 7 3.78 -11.58 13.08
C ALA A 7 2.97 -12.60 12.24
N TRP A 8 2.01 -12.10 11.46
CA TRP A 8 1.23 -12.94 10.55
C TRP A 8 2.10 -13.62 9.47
N VAL A 9 3.06 -12.89 8.87
CA VAL A 9 4.02 -13.48 7.92
C VAL A 9 4.79 -14.60 8.60
N GLY A 10 5.34 -14.38 9.80
CA GLY A 10 6.09 -15.40 10.54
C GLY A 10 5.26 -16.64 10.87
N GLU A 11 4.03 -16.47 11.34
CA GLU A 11 3.09 -17.57 11.61
C GLU A 11 2.76 -18.34 10.33
N THR A 12 2.52 -17.64 9.22
CA THR A 12 2.22 -18.25 7.93
C THR A 12 3.41 -19.01 7.38
N GLN A 13 4.63 -18.49 7.51
CA GLN A 13 5.85 -19.20 7.14
C GLN A 13 6.00 -20.51 7.92
N GLN A 14 5.72 -20.48 9.24
CA GLN A 14 5.76 -21.68 10.06
C GLN A 14 4.73 -22.71 9.59
N GLN A 15 3.46 -22.31 9.39
CA GLN A 15 2.40 -23.19 8.93
C GLN A 15 2.72 -23.82 7.56
N LEU A 16 3.25 -23.04 6.63
CA LEU A 16 3.67 -23.52 5.31
C LEU A 16 4.81 -24.53 5.43
N SER A 17 5.80 -24.26 6.28
CA SER A 17 6.92 -25.19 6.53
C SER A 17 6.43 -26.51 7.14
N GLU A 18 5.54 -26.45 8.13
CA GLU A 18 4.95 -27.63 8.78
C GLU A 18 4.10 -28.45 7.80
N ALA A 19 3.45 -27.80 6.84
CA ALA A 19 2.70 -28.43 5.75
C ALA A 19 3.58 -28.96 4.60
N GLY A 20 4.92 -28.87 4.71
CA GLY A 20 5.87 -29.34 3.70
C GLY A 20 6.15 -28.36 2.56
N ASN A 21 5.57 -27.16 2.59
CA ASN A 21 5.75 -26.09 1.60
C ASN A 21 6.92 -25.17 1.95
N VAL A 22 8.09 -25.74 2.28
CA VAL A 22 9.27 -24.98 2.78
C VAL A 22 9.73 -23.91 1.78
N GLY A 23 9.71 -24.21 0.47
CA GLY A 23 10.09 -23.23 -0.55
C GLY A 23 9.16 -22.02 -0.60
N LEU A 24 7.86 -22.23 -0.40
CA LEU A 24 6.84 -21.17 -0.35
C LEU A 24 6.98 -20.33 0.92
N ALA A 25 7.29 -20.97 2.05
CA ALA A 25 7.58 -20.29 3.31
C ALA A 25 8.78 -19.33 3.17
N MET A 26 9.88 -19.79 2.55
CA MET A 26 11.03 -18.92 2.29
C MET A 26 10.67 -17.77 1.36
N ALA A 27 10.01 -18.07 0.24
CA ALA A 27 9.66 -17.07 -0.77
C ALA A 27 8.71 -15.98 -0.24
N LEU A 28 7.83 -16.31 0.71
CA LEU A 28 6.94 -15.35 1.37
C LEU A 28 7.72 -14.23 2.08
N GLY A 29 8.79 -14.56 2.80
CA GLY A 29 9.61 -13.57 3.50
C GLY A 29 10.49 -12.74 2.57
N ASP A 30 10.87 -13.30 1.42
CA ASP A 30 11.76 -12.66 0.47
C ASP A 30 11.06 -11.59 -0.40
N LEU A 31 9.74 -11.70 -0.63
CA LEU A 31 8.98 -10.81 -1.52
C LEU A 31 9.17 -9.31 -1.23
N PRO A 32 8.94 -8.81 0.00
CA PRO A 32 9.20 -7.42 0.34
C PRO A 32 10.66 -7.02 0.10
N ALA A 33 11.61 -7.88 0.48
CA ALA A 33 13.03 -7.60 0.33
C ALA A 33 13.41 -7.44 -1.14
N GLN A 34 12.91 -8.31 -2.03
CA GLN A 34 13.14 -8.17 -3.47
C GLN A 34 12.61 -6.85 -4.02
N ALA A 35 11.42 -6.42 -3.56
CA ALA A 35 10.82 -5.15 -3.99
C ALA A 35 11.64 -3.95 -3.50
N TYR A 36 12.01 -3.90 -2.22
CA TYR A 36 12.75 -2.78 -1.64
C TYR A 36 14.21 -2.70 -2.09
N GLU A 37 14.84 -3.83 -2.38
CA GLU A 37 16.23 -3.86 -2.88
C GLU A 37 16.31 -3.68 -4.41
N GLY A 38 15.18 -3.44 -5.07
CA GLY A 38 15.12 -3.23 -6.52
C GLY A 38 15.47 -4.47 -7.35
N ARG A 39 15.32 -5.67 -6.78
CA ARG A 39 15.55 -6.96 -7.46
C ARG A 39 14.33 -7.35 -8.31
N TYR A 40 13.92 -6.43 -9.17
CA TYR A 40 12.69 -6.53 -9.97
C TYR A 40 12.64 -7.75 -10.90
N PRO A 41 13.73 -8.17 -11.57
CA PRO A 41 13.71 -9.38 -12.40
C PRO A 41 13.38 -10.64 -11.59
N GLN A 42 13.84 -10.73 -10.34
CA GLN A 42 13.51 -11.83 -9.43
C GLN A 42 12.05 -11.75 -9.01
N LEU A 43 11.60 -10.56 -8.63
CA LEU A 43 10.21 -10.32 -8.23
C LEU A 43 9.20 -10.65 -9.35
N ASP A 44 9.53 -10.29 -10.60
CA ASP A 44 8.72 -10.56 -11.80
C ASP A 44 8.57 -12.06 -12.10
N VAL A 45 9.44 -12.91 -11.54
CA VAL A 45 9.35 -14.37 -11.63
C VAL A 45 8.69 -14.97 -10.38
N MET A 46 9.12 -14.53 -9.20
CA MET A 46 8.70 -15.12 -7.93
C MET A 46 7.24 -14.83 -7.60
N ALA A 47 6.80 -13.58 -7.74
CA ALA A 47 5.48 -13.19 -7.27
C ALA A 47 4.31 -13.87 -8.04
N PRO A 48 4.35 -13.96 -9.39
CA PRO A 48 3.31 -14.71 -10.12
C PRO A 48 3.29 -16.21 -9.75
N ALA A 49 4.46 -16.83 -9.54
CA ALA A 49 4.55 -18.24 -9.15
C ALA A 49 3.95 -18.49 -7.76
N ILE A 50 4.24 -17.61 -6.79
CA ILE A 50 3.66 -17.68 -5.44
C ILE A 50 2.14 -17.47 -5.51
N ALA A 51 1.65 -16.51 -6.29
CA ALA A 51 0.21 -16.27 -6.44
C ALA A 51 -0.52 -17.50 -7.00
N GLN A 52 0.02 -18.13 -8.04
CA GLN A 52 -0.55 -19.36 -8.61
C GLN A 52 -0.53 -20.54 -7.63
N GLN A 53 0.55 -20.69 -6.86
CA GLN A 53 0.62 -21.73 -5.84
C GLN A 53 -0.37 -21.46 -4.69
N ALA A 54 -0.53 -20.20 -4.28
CA ALA A 54 -1.48 -19.79 -3.26
C ALA A 54 -2.93 -20.06 -3.69
N GLU A 55 -3.27 -19.79 -4.95
CA GLU A 55 -4.57 -20.12 -5.55
C GLU A 55 -4.83 -21.63 -5.46
N THR A 56 -3.84 -22.46 -5.83
CA THR A 56 -3.95 -23.93 -5.78
C THR A 56 -4.16 -24.45 -4.35
N LEU A 57 -3.57 -23.78 -3.36
CA LEU A 57 -3.68 -24.12 -1.94
C LEU A 57 -4.89 -23.47 -1.25
N GLU A 58 -5.71 -22.72 -2.00
CA GLU A 58 -6.85 -21.95 -1.47
C GLU A 58 -6.43 -21.01 -0.33
N LEU A 59 -5.27 -20.36 -0.49
CA LEU A 59 -4.71 -19.37 0.44
C LEU A 59 -4.85 -17.95 -0.14
N PRO A 60 -6.06 -17.36 -0.16
CA PRO A 60 -6.32 -16.10 -0.86
C PRO A 60 -5.49 -14.93 -0.32
N TRP A 61 -5.08 -15.01 0.95
CA TRP A 61 -4.18 -14.02 1.56
C TRP A 61 -2.76 -14.05 1.00
N LEU A 62 -2.22 -15.25 0.77
CA LEU A 62 -0.89 -15.41 0.19
C LEU A 62 -0.90 -14.95 -1.27
N GLU A 63 -2.01 -15.20 -1.97
CA GLU A 63 -2.23 -14.69 -3.32
C GLU A 63 -2.28 -13.16 -3.34
N PHE A 64 -3.06 -12.55 -2.44
CA PHE A 64 -3.11 -11.09 -2.29
C PHE A 64 -1.72 -10.51 -2.02
N TYR A 65 -1.00 -11.08 -1.06
CA TYR A 65 0.34 -10.62 -0.67
C TYR A 65 1.32 -10.66 -1.84
N ALA A 66 1.33 -11.74 -2.61
CA ALA A 66 2.19 -11.88 -3.78
C ALA A 66 1.82 -10.87 -4.88
N ARG A 67 0.54 -10.72 -5.20
CA ARG A 67 0.05 -9.74 -6.18
C ARG A 67 0.37 -8.31 -5.75
N TYR A 68 0.21 -7.98 -4.47
CA TYR A 68 0.54 -6.68 -3.90
C TYR A 68 2.03 -6.35 -4.06
N TRP A 69 2.93 -7.25 -3.66
CA TRP A 69 4.36 -6.98 -3.80
C TRP A 69 4.83 -6.92 -5.24
N HIS A 70 4.22 -7.72 -6.14
CA HIS A 70 4.49 -7.59 -7.56
C HIS A 70 4.12 -6.20 -8.07
N LEU A 71 2.94 -5.72 -7.70
CA LEU A 71 2.46 -4.39 -8.05
C LEU A 71 3.38 -3.30 -7.49
N MET A 72 3.75 -3.38 -6.20
CA MET A 72 4.69 -2.44 -5.57
C MET A 72 6.04 -2.41 -6.27
N GLY A 73 6.52 -3.55 -6.77
CA GLY A 73 7.72 -3.60 -7.61
C GLY A 73 7.62 -2.78 -8.89
N LYS A 74 6.43 -2.65 -9.48
CA LYS A 74 6.18 -1.84 -10.68
C LYS A 74 5.97 -0.36 -10.37
N ILE A 75 5.26 -0.05 -9.29
CA ILE A 75 4.78 1.31 -8.99
C ILE A 75 5.60 2.05 -7.92
N GLY A 76 6.52 1.36 -7.24
CA GLY A 76 7.52 1.98 -6.37
C GLY A 76 8.56 2.74 -7.21
N ASP A 77 9.84 2.40 -7.09
CA ASP A 77 10.90 3.18 -7.76
C ASP A 77 10.81 3.19 -9.29
N ARG A 78 10.18 2.17 -9.88
CA ARG A 78 10.01 2.09 -11.34
C ARG A 78 8.90 3.01 -11.87
N ALA A 79 8.01 3.51 -10.99
CA ALA A 79 6.92 4.44 -11.32
C ALA A 79 6.09 4.05 -12.56
N GLN A 80 5.85 2.75 -12.80
CA GLN A 80 5.20 2.26 -14.02
C GLN A 80 3.67 2.29 -13.94
N GLY A 81 3.09 3.45 -13.58
CA GLY A 81 1.66 3.61 -13.35
C GLY A 81 0.80 3.16 -14.52
N ALA A 82 1.06 3.69 -15.73
CA ALA A 82 0.26 3.41 -16.91
C ALA A 82 0.22 1.92 -17.31
N VAL A 83 1.30 1.19 -17.03
CA VAL A 83 1.40 -0.26 -17.31
C VAL A 83 0.70 -1.08 -16.23
N ALA A 84 0.67 -0.58 -14.99
CA ALA A 84 0.18 -1.30 -13.81
C ALA A 84 -1.27 -1.00 -13.45
N ILE A 85 -1.96 -0.10 -14.18
CA ILE A 85 -3.31 0.35 -13.83
C ILE A 85 -4.34 -0.79 -13.74
N ASP A 86 -4.28 -1.75 -14.66
CA ASP A 86 -5.20 -2.88 -14.65
C ASP A 86 -4.85 -3.90 -13.55
N ASP A 87 -3.57 -4.07 -13.22
CA ASP A 87 -3.14 -4.90 -12.09
C ASP A 87 -3.63 -4.31 -10.76
N ALA A 88 -3.52 -2.98 -10.60
CA ALA A 88 -4.03 -2.28 -9.41
C ALA A 88 -5.56 -2.40 -9.29
N ARG A 89 -6.29 -2.28 -10.40
CA ARG A 89 -7.76 -2.51 -10.43
C ARG A 89 -8.12 -3.92 -10.00
N GLN A 90 -7.41 -4.92 -10.53
CA GLN A 90 -7.63 -6.32 -10.16
C GLN A 90 -7.33 -6.56 -8.68
N LEU A 91 -6.26 -5.95 -8.15
CA LEU A 91 -5.91 -6.09 -6.74
C LEU A 91 -6.97 -5.49 -5.82
N VAL A 92 -7.50 -4.31 -6.13
CA VAL A 92 -8.61 -3.69 -5.37
C VAL A 92 -9.86 -4.58 -5.42
N ALA A 93 -10.23 -5.07 -6.60
CA ALA A 93 -11.37 -5.97 -6.74
C ALA A 93 -11.17 -7.28 -5.96
N PHE A 94 -9.95 -7.84 -5.97
CA PHE A 94 -9.60 -9.02 -5.19
C PHE A 94 -9.73 -8.77 -3.69
N ALA A 95 -9.28 -7.60 -3.22
CA ALA A 95 -9.34 -7.22 -1.81
C ALA A 95 -10.78 -7.03 -1.29
N GLN A 96 -11.76 -6.89 -2.19
CA GLN A 96 -13.19 -6.81 -1.84
C GLN A 96 -13.89 -8.17 -1.75
N ARG A 97 -13.23 -9.27 -2.11
CA ARG A 97 -13.83 -10.62 -2.00
C ARG A 97 -14.11 -10.97 -0.54
N GLU A 98 -15.18 -11.73 -0.29
CA GLU A 98 -15.61 -12.10 1.07
C GLU A 98 -14.52 -12.80 1.89
N ASP A 99 -13.71 -13.65 1.24
CA ASP A 99 -12.61 -14.42 1.84
C ASP A 99 -11.32 -13.61 2.05
N VAL A 100 -11.29 -12.36 1.59
CA VAL A 100 -10.14 -11.45 1.70
C VAL A 100 -10.48 -10.17 2.45
N ARG A 101 -11.72 -9.67 2.38
CA ARG A 101 -12.08 -8.30 2.81
C ARG A 101 -11.77 -7.97 4.26
N GLU A 102 -11.80 -8.97 5.15
CA GLU A 102 -11.46 -8.81 6.58
C GLU A 102 -9.94 -8.77 6.83
N CYS A 103 -9.12 -8.87 5.78
CA CYS A 103 -7.67 -8.72 5.79
C CYS A 103 -7.26 -7.31 6.23
N PRO A 104 -6.43 -7.16 7.28
CA PRO A 104 -5.92 -5.85 7.68
C PRO A 104 -5.02 -5.18 6.64
N ALA A 105 -4.50 -5.92 5.65
CA ALA A 105 -3.73 -5.40 4.53
C ALA A 105 -4.59 -5.02 3.30
N THR A 106 -5.90 -5.27 3.29
CA THR A 106 -6.83 -4.80 2.23
C THR A 106 -6.69 -3.30 1.91
N PRO A 107 -6.53 -2.39 2.90
CA PRO A 107 -6.31 -0.98 2.60
C PRO A 107 -5.05 -0.69 1.78
N ALA A 108 -4.05 -1.58 1.80
CA ALA A 108 -2.84 -1.44 0.99
C ALA A 108 -3.13 -1.56 -0.52
N ALA A 109 -4.19 -2.27 -0.93
CA ALA A 109 -4.62 -2.30 -2.32
C ALA A 109 -5.11 -0.93 -2.80
N VAL A 110 -5.79 -0.19 -1.93
CA VAL A 110 -6.30 1.16 -2.20
C VAL A 110 -5.16 2.16 -2.27
N GLU A 111 -4.18 2.05 -1.36
CA GLU A 111 -2.96 2.83 -1.41
C GLU A 111 -2.19 2.57 -2.72
N ALA A 112 -2.01 1.31 -3.10
CA ALA A 112 -1.33 0.94 -4.34
C ALA A 112 -2.06 1.47 -5.58
N MET A 113 -3.40 1.45 -5.59
CA MET A 113 -4.18 2.09 -6.66
C MET A 113 -3.91 3.59 -6.72
N ALA A 114 -3.93 4.29 -5.59
CA ALA A 114 -3.67 5.72 -5.55
C ALA A 114 -2.27 6.10 -6.06
N ILE A 115 -1.26 5.30 -5.72
CA ILE A 115 0.12 5.44 -6.24
C ILE A 115 0.14 5.18 -7.75
N THR A 116 -0.57 4.14 -8.21
CA THR A 116 -0.63 3.79 -9.64
C THR A 116 -1.23 4.93 -10.47
N TRP A 117 -2.32 5.54 -9.98
CA TRP A 117 -2.90 6.74 -10.57
C TRP A 117 -1.93 7.93 -10.55
N ALA A 118 -1.26 8.17 -9.42
CA ALA A 118 -0.25 9.23 -9.29
C ALA A 118 0.87 9.09 -10.35
N ASN A 119 1.39 7.89 -10.52
CA ASN A 119 2.43 7.55 -11.48
C ASN A 119 1.96 7.58 -12.95
N THR A 120 0.65 7.50 -13.18
CA THR A 120 0.07 7.55 -14.54
C THR A 120 -0.14 9.00 -14.96
N ASP A 121 -0.89 9.75 -14.15
CA ASP A 121 -1.20 11.16 -14.33
C ASP A 121 -1.76 11.71 -13.01
N GLY A 122 -0.88 12.13 -12.10
CA GLY A 122 -1.25 12.61 -10.77
C GLY A 122 -2.37 13.66 -10.79
N PRO A 123 -2.22 14.78 -11.53
CA PRO A 123 -3.28 15.79 -11.68
C PRO A 123 -4.54 15.25 -12.37
N GLY A 124 -4.40 14.44 -13.43
CA GLY A 124 -5.54 13.87 -14.15
C GLY A 124 -6.42 12.94 -13.31
N TYR A 125 -5.82 12.25 -12.32
CA TYR A 125 -6.51 11.36 -11.39
C TYR A 125 -6.71 11.93 -9.99
N ALA A 126 -6.41 13.21 -9.75
CA ALA A 126 -6.43 13.77 -8.40
C ALA A 126 -7.82 13.66 -7.74
N THR A 127 -8.89 13.88 -8.49
CA THR A 127 -10.28 13.73 -8.00
C THR A 127 -10.57 12.28 -7.58
N ASP A 128 -10.31 11.31 -8.45
CA ASP A 128 -10.56 9.89 -8.18
C ASP A 128 -9.76 9.41 -6.96
N ARG A 129 -8.51 9.88 -6.82
CA ARG A 129 -7.66 9.61 -5.65
C ARG A 129 -8.25 10.18 -4.37
N LEU A 130 -8.69 11.45 -4.38
CA LEU A 130 -9.26 12.09 -3.20
C LEU A 130 -10.56 11.42 -2.75
N GLU A 131 -11.47 11.11 -3.68
CA GLU A 131 -12.73 10.43 -3.36
C GLU A 131 -12.47 9.02 -2.79
N THR A 132 -11.61 8.24 -3.46
CA THR A 132 -11.30 6.88 -3.05
C THR A 132 -10.59 6.84 -1.69
N LEU A 133 -9.53 7.62 -1.51
CA LEU A 133 -8.77 7.65 -0.26
C LEU A 133 -9.58 8.25 0.89
N GLY A 134 -10.37 9.30 0.61
CA GLY A 134 -11.24 9.95 1.59
C GLY A 134 -12.24 8.98 2.20
N ALA A 135 -12.87 8.13 1.37
CA ALA A 135 -13.82 7.12 1.84
C ALA A 135 -13.18 6.10 2.79
N PHE A 136 -11.91 5.74 2.59
CA PHE A 136 -11.19 4.84 3.49
C PHE A 136 -10.69 5.53 4.77
N LEU A 137 -10.32 6.81 4.67
CA LEU A 137 -9.83 7.60 5.80
C LEU A 137 -10.95 8.07 6.73
N GLU A 138 -12.19 8.14 6.25
CA GLU A 138 -13.36 8.47 7.07
C GLU A 138 -13.52 7.46 8.22
N GLY A 139 -13.40 7.94 9.44
CA GLY A 139 -13.48 7.11 10.64
C GLY A 139 -12.26 6.19 10.91
N MET A 140 -11.22 6.22 10.06
CA MET A 140 -10.03 5.40 10.30
C MET A 140 -9.25 5.91 11.52
N SER A 141 -8.97 4.99 12.45
CA SER A 141 -8.11 5.28 13.61
C SER A 141 -6.65 5.47 13.18
N PRO A 142 -5.93 6.48 13.72
CA PRO A 142 -4.49 6.66 13.50
C PRO A 142 -3.62 5.51 14.03
N GLU A 143 -4.18 4.61 14.84
CA GLU A 143 -3.49 3.41 15.32
C GLU A 143 -3.36 2.33 14.24
N ARG A 144 -4.23 2.38 13.21
CA ARG A 144 -4.22 1.39 12.12
C ARG A 144 -2.93 1.52 11.30
N PRO A 145 -2.22 0.42 11.01
CA PRO A 145 -0.98 0.47 10.22
C PRO A 145 -1.11 1.19 8.87
N ALA A 146 -2.24 1.02 8.18
CA ALA A 146 -2.50 1.65 6.88
C ALA A 146 -2.75 3.16 6.95
N PHE A 147 -2.99 3.73 8.13
CA PHE A 147 -3.38 5.14 8.26
C PHE A 147 -2.35 6.08 7.66
N SER A 148 -1.07 5.89 7.98
CA SER A 148 -0.03 6.81 7.50
C SER A 148 0.14 6.74 5.99
N GLY A 149 0.11 5.56 5.37
CA GLY A 149 0.25 5.40 3.93
C GLY A 149 -0.88 6.09 3.17
N LEU A 150 -2.13 5.82 3.58
CA LEU A 150 -3.31 6.44 2.97
C LEU A 150 -3.35 7.96 3.12
N VAL A 151 -3.00 8.50 4.31
CA VAL A 151 -2.89 9.95 4.52
C VAL A 151 -1.83 10.56 3.61
N THR A 152 -0.65 9.95 3.51
CA THR A 152 0.43 10.40 2.62
C THR A 152 -0.08 10.52 1.19
N GLN A 153 -0.79 9.51 0.69
CA GLN A 153 -1.37 9.55 -0.65
C GLN A 153 -2.48 10.59 -0.79
N TYR A 154 -3.27 10.84 0.25
CA TYR A 154 -4.33 11.86 0.24
C TYR A 154 -3.74 13.27 0.16
N VAL A 155 -2.68 13.54 0.94
CA VAL A 155 -1.93 14.80 0.89
C VAL A 155 -1.33 15.01 -0.50
N ALA A 156 -0.70 13.98 -1.08
CA ALA A 156 -0.17 14.05 -2.44
C ALA A 156 -1.28 14.36 -3.47
N ALA A 157 -2.45 13.72 -3.35
CA ALA A 157 -3.58 14.00 -4.24
C ALA A 157 -4.14 15.43 -4.08
N LEU A 158 -4.12 16.01 -2.87
CA LEU A 158 -4.47 17.42 -2.67
C LEU A 158 -3.47 18.36 -3.36
N ILE A 159 -2.18 18.05 -3.32
CA ILE A 159 -1.15 18.81 -4.04
C ILE A 159 -1.40 18.74 -5.55
N ASP A 160 -1.62 17.54 -6.09
CA ASP A 160 -1.90 17.33 -7.52
C ASP A 160 -3.20 18.01 -7.97
N ALA A 161 -4.19 18.14 -7.08
CA ALA A 161 -5.43 18.90 -7.31
C ALA A 161 -5.23 20.43 -7.24
N GLY A 162 -4.02 20.94 -6.98
CA GLY A 162 -3.73 22.35 -6.78
C GLY A 162 -4.26 22.92 -5.46
N LYS A 163 -4.63 22.06 -4.50
CA LYS A 163 -5.18 22.43 -3.19
C LYS A 163 -4.11 22.46 -2.10
N SER A 164 -2.98 23.11 -2.37
CA SER A 164 -1.79 23.05 -1.50
C SER A 164 -2.04 23.55 -0.07
N GLY A 165 -2.91 24.54 0.12
CA GLY A 165 -3.30 25.00 1.46
C GLY A 165 -4.03 23.93 2.27
N GLU A 166 -4.98 23.23 1.64
CA GLU A 166 -5.68 22.09 2.26
C GLU A 166 -4.70 20.94 2.55
N ALA A 167 -3.75 20.69 1.64
CA ALA A 167 -2.73 19.67 1.81
C ALA A 167 -1.88 19.90 3.08
N VAL A 168 -1.44 21.14 3.32
CA VAL A 168 -0.71 21.52 4.54
C VAL A 168 -1.56 21.26 5.78
N THR A 169 -2.78 21.78 5.83
CA THR A 169 -3.67 21.61 6.99
C THR A 169 -3.97 20.14 7.26
N TYR A 170 -4.17 19.34 6.22
CA TYR A 170 -4.45 17.91 6.37
C TYR A 170 -3.22 17.15 6.90
N ALA A 171 -2.02 17.43 6.36
CA ALA A 171 -0.77 16.82 6.83
C ALA A 171 -0.50 17.14 8.31
N GLU A 172 -0.61 18.41 8.71
CA GLU A 172 -0.44 18.86 10.10
C GLU A 172 -1.45 18.18 11.04
N SER A 173 -2.72 18.12 10.63
CA SER A 173 -3.78 17.46 11.40
C SER A 173 -3.51 15.95 11.56
N ALA A 174 -3.05 15.28 10.51
CA ALA A 174 -2.74 13.85 10.57
C ALA A 174 -1.54 13.55 11.47
N VAL A 175 -0.49 14.38 11.43
CA VAL A 175 0.66 14.29 12.34
C VAL A 175 0.21 14.44 13.79
N GLU A 176 -0.68 15.39 14.08
CA GLU A 176 -1.21 15.61 15.43
C GLU A 176 -2.09 14.43 15.91
N ARG A 177 -2.89 13.84 15.03
CA ARG A 177 -3.68 12.63 15.32
C ARG A 177 -2.78 11.44 15.66
N LEU A 178 -1.70 11.24 14.91
CA LEU A 178 -0.69 10.21 15.18
C LEU A 178 -0.01 10.45 16.53
N ARG A 179 0.42 11.69 16.80
CA ARG A 179 1.04 12.08 18.06
C ARG A 179 0.12 11.83 19.25
N THR A 180 -1.15 12.18 19.14
CA THR A 180 -2.18 11.94 20.18
C THR A 180 -2.39 10.45 20.44
N ALA A 181 -2.28 9.61 19.41
CA ALA A 181 -2.32 8.16 19.52
C ALA A 181 -0.98 7.52 19.98
N GLY A 182 0.01 8.33 20.36
CA GLY A 182 1.33 7.83 20.78
C GLY A 182 2.17 7.23 19.64
N ARG A 183 1.86 7.59 18.38
CA ARG A 183 2.56 7.13 17.18
C ARG A 183 3.39 8.28 16.59
N ALA A 184 4.57 7.94 16.04
CA ALA A 184 5.33 8.89 15.24
C ALA A 184 4.77 8.98 13.82
N ALA A 185 4.85 10.16 13.21
CA ALA A 185 4.61 10.29 11.78
C ALA A 185 5.69 9.54 10.99
N SER A 186 5.29 8.95 9.86
CA SER A 186 6.23 8.34 8.94
C SER A 186 7.11 9.41 8.27
N TRP A 187 8.27 8.97 7.76
CA TRP A 187 9.15 9.86 7.02
C TRP A 187 8.46 10.37 5.73
N GLU A 188 7.70 9.49 5.08
CA GLU A 188 6.95 9.76 3.86
C GLU A 188 5.89 10.83 4.09
N LEU A 189 5.13 10.75 5.19
CA LEU A 189 4.16 11.78 5.54
C LEU A 189 4.84 13.13 5.82
N GLY A 190 5.99 13.12 6.49
CA GLY A 190 6.79 14.32 6.70
C GLY A 190 7.27 14.95 5.39
N ALA A 191 7.73 14.11 4.44
CA ALA A 191 8.17 14.55 3.13
C ALA A 191 7.02 15.14 2.30
N GLU A 192 5.84 14.52 2.29
CA GLU A 192 4.67 15.08 1.61
C GLU A 192 4.18 16.38 2.26
N GLY A 193 4.24 16.48 3.60
CA GLY A 193 3.97 17.74 4.30
C GLY A 193 4.90 18.87 3.86
N ALA A 194 6.20 18.58 3.69
CA ALA A 194 7.15 19.55 3.17
C ALA A 194 6.85 19.94 1.71
N ARG A 195 6.45 18.98 0.86
CA ARG A 195 6.01 19.29 -0.52
C ARG A 195 4.76 20.17 -0.54
N ALA A 196 3.79 19.92 0.35
CA ALA A 196 2.59 20.74 0.48
C ALA A 196 2.94 22.18 0.86
N LEU A 197 3.86 22.37 1.82
CA LEU A 197 4.37 23.67 2.24
C LEU A 197 5.03 24.43 1.08
N LEU A 198 5.93 23.76 0.35
CA LEU A 198 6.58 24.33 -0.84
C LEU A 198 5.56 24.71 -1.93
N ALA A 199 4.59 23.85 -2.23
CA ALA A 199 3.54 24.11 -3.20
C ALA A 199 2.64 25.28 -2.79
N ALA A 200 2.46 25.51 -1.49
CA ALA A 200 1.74 26.65 -0.94
C ALA A 200 2.59 27.96 -0.88
N GLY A 201 3.85 27.93 -1.33
CA GLY A 201 4.76 29.07 -1.26
C GLY A 201 5.28 29.38 0.15
N ARG A 202 5.30 28.38 1.03
CA ARG A 202 5.71 28.47 2.44
C ARG A 202 6.95 27.59 2.67
N PRO A 203 8.18 28.12 2.54
CA PRO A 203 9.40 27.34 2.78
C PRO A 203 9.66 27.06 4.26
#